data_AF-A0A9E4CH46-F1
#
_entry.id   AF-A0A9E4CH46-F1
#
_cell.length_a   1.000
_cell.length_b   1.000
_cell.length_c   1.000
_cell.angle_alpha   90.00
_cell.angle_beta   90.00
_cell.angle_gamma   90.00
#
_symmetry.space_group_name_H-M   'P 1'
#
loop_
_entity.id
_entity.type
_entity.pdbx_description
1 polymer ?
#
loop_
_entity_poly.entity_id
_entity_poly.type
_entity_poly.pdbx_seq_one_letter_code
_entity_poly.pdbx_strand_id
1 'polypeptide(L)' 'MKRLLSRDDTPLPAPPYTMLAQIYDQIMLHVNYPRWARYIHALLKAERCRPEMPLLDIGCGTGRFLEEMQRFGYYGDGC' A
#
# COMPACT_ATOMS: atom_id res chain seq x y z
N MET A 1 -6.02 43.57 19.91
CA MET A 1 -6.67 42.41 20.57
C MET A 1 -5.95 41.15 20.11
N LYS A 2 -4.87 40.73 20.79
CA LYS A 2 -4.12 39.50 20.45
C LYS A 2 -4.86 38.33 21.08
N ARG A 3 -5.46 37.46 20.26
CA ARG A 3 -6.02 36.20 20.73
C ARG A 3 -4.82 35.30 21.08
N LEU A 4 -4.57 35.09 22.37
CA LEU A 4 -3.66 34.04 22.80
C LEU A 4 -4.25 32.71 22.30
N LEU A 5 -3.47 31.97 21.52
CA LEU A 5 -3.78 30.58 21.19
C LEU A 5 -3.84 29.81 22.51
N SER A 6 -5.04 29.35 22.88
CA SER A 6 -5.22 28.42 23.98
C SER A 6 -4.66 27.06 23.56
N ARG A 7 -4.15 26.28 24.53
CA ARG A 7 -3.58 24.93 24.29
C ARG A 7 -4.52 23.97 23.53
N ASP A 8 -5.81 24.31 23.46
CA ASP A 8 -6.88 23.53 22.82
C ASP A 8 -7.07 23.80 21.31
N ASP A 9 -6.28 24.70 20.70
CA ASP A 9 -6.36 25.00 19.26
C ASP A 9 -5.48 24.07 18.38
N THR A 10 -4.89 23.02 18.95
CA THR A 10 -4.07 22.06 18.19
C THR A 10 -5.00 21.12 17.42
N PRO A 11 -4.93 21.04 16.08
CA PRO A 11 -5.73 20.08 15.33
C PRO A 11 -5.49 18.68 15.87
N LEU A 12 -6.56 17.92 16.10
CA LEU A 12 -6.43 16.50 16.43
C LEU A 12 -5.56 15.83 15.35
N PRO A 13 -4.60 15.00 15.73
CA PRO A 13 -3.73 14.34 14.77
C PRO A 13 -4.59 13.55 13.80
N ALA A 14 -4.40 13.80 12.51
CA ALA A 14 -5.06 13.04 11.46
C ALA A 14 -4.73 11.55 11.62
N PRO A 15 -5.66 10.63 11.28
CA PRO A 15 -5.34 9.21 11.28
C PRO A 15 -4.11 8.95 10.39
N PRO A 16 -3.27 7.96 10.74
CA PRO A 16 -2.09 7.63 9.95
C PRO A 16 -2.41 7.50 8.46
N TYR A 17 -1.48 7.94 7.62
CA TYR A 17 -1.57 7.91 6.15
C TYR A 17 -2.71 8.73 5.52
N THR A 18 -3.65 9.32 6.28
CA THR A 18 -4.80 10.04 5.70
C THR A 18 -4.38 11.28 4.92
N MET A 19 -3.46 12.08 5.47
CA MET A 19 -2.93 13.24 4.75
C MET A 19 -2.03 12.84 3.59
N LEU A 20 -1.29 11.73 3.73
CA LEU A 20 -0.35 11.26 2.72
C LEU A 20 -1.04 10.60 1.53
N ALA A 21 -2.21 9.98 1.74
CA ALA A 21 -2.93 9.18 0.74
C ALA A 21 -3.15 9.94 -0.58
N GLN A 22 -3.40 11.25 -0.53
CA GLN A 22 -3.65 12.09 -1.70
C GLN A 22 -2.45 12.19 -2.67
N ILE A 23 -1.23 12.01 -2.18
CA ILE A 23 0.01 12.13 -2.95
C ILE A 23 0.87 10.86 -2.90
N TYR A 24 0.35 9.78 -2.30
CA TYR A 24 1.13 8.58 -2.02
C TYR A 24 1.73 7.98 -3.29
N ASP A 25 0.90 7.77 -4.33
CA ASP A 25 1.36 7.16 -5.59
C ASP A 25 2.40 8.01 -6.33
N GLN A 26 2.34 9.34 -6.17
CA GLN A 26 3.32 10.26 -6.76
C GLN A 26 4.68 10.10 -6.08
N ILE A 27 4.69 9.99 -4.75
CA ILE A 27 5.92 9.77 -3.98
C ILE A 27 6.48 8.38 -4.29
N MET A 28 5.63 7.38 -4.48
CA MET A 28 6.03 6.00 -4.72
C MET A 28 6.45 5.70 -6.18
N LEU A 29 6.48 6.70 -7.08
CA LEU A 29 6.88 6.50 -8.48
C LEU A 29 8.29 5.90 -8.67
N HIS A 30 9.18 6.14 -7.70
CA HIS A 30 10.53 5.59 -7.72
C HIS A 30 10.59 4.09 -7.34
N VAL A 31 9.53 3.55 -6.73
CA VAL A 31 9.47 2.17 -6.27
C VAL A 31 9.17 1.24 -7.45
N ASN A 32 10.02 0.24 -7.62
CA ASN A 32 9.90 -0.73 -8.71
C ASN A 32 9.00 -1.91 -8.31
N TYR A 33 7.69 -1.65 -8.21
CA TYR A 33 6.68 -2.68 -7.94
C TYR A 33 6.74 -3.88 -8.91
N PRO A 34 6.96 -3.72 -10.23
CA PRO A 34 7.11 -4.86 -11.13
C PRO A 34 8.29 -5.78 -10.76
N ARG A 35 9.41 -5.23 -10.27
CA ARG A 35 10.54 -6.03 -9.78
C ARG A 35 10.17 -6.78 -8.51
N TRP A 36 9.45 -6.15 -7.59
CA TRP A 36 9.00 -6.80 -6.36
C TRP A 36 8.00 -7.92 -6.68
N ALA A 37 7.01 -7.69 -7.54
CA ALA A 37 6.04 -8.69 -7.95
C ALA A 37 6.71 -9.90 -8.62
N ARG A 38 7.70 -9.69 -9.51
CA ARG A 38 8.50 -10.79 -10.07
C ARG A 38 9.24 -11.60 -9.01
N TYR A 39 9.82 -10.93 -8.02
CA TYR A 39 10.53 -11.60 -6.94
C TYR A 39 9.59 -12.43 -6.07
N ILE A 40 8.47 -11.86 -5.64
CA ILE A 40 7.46 -12.56 -4.84
C ILE A 40 6.83 -13.72 -5.63
N HIS A 41 6.49 -13.52 -6.91
CA HIS A 41 6.01 -14.60 -7.77
C HIS A 41 7.00 -15.78 -7.84
N ALA A 42 8.30 -15.50 -7.95
CA ALA A 42 9.33 -16.54 -7.97
C ALA A 42 9.37 -17.33 -6.64
N LEU A 43 9.24 -16.66 -5.50
CA LEU A 43 9.16 -17.31 -4.19
C LEU A 43 7.90 -18.18 -4.06
N LEU A 44 6.73 -17.64 -4.42
CA LEU A 44 5.47 -18.39 -4.39
C LEU A 44 5.55 -19.65 -5.26
N LYS A 45 6.15 -19.56 -6.45
CA LYS A 45 6.37 -20.72 -7.32
C LYS A 45 7.29 -21.75 -6.68
N ALA A 46 8.36 -21.33 -6.01
CA ALA A 46 9.30 -22.22 -5.32
C ALA A 46 8.59 -23.00 -4.19
N GLU A 47 7.69 -22.32 -3.49
CA GLU A 47 6.84 -22.91 -2.44
C GLU A 47 5.60 -23.66 -2.99
N ARG A 48 5.51 -23.83 -4.31
CA ARG A 48 4.40 -24.53 -5.00
C ARG A 48 3.03 -23.87 -4.79
N CYS A 49 2.99 -22.59 -4.41
CA CYS A 49 1.78 -21.78 -4.40
C CYS A 49 1.32 -21.50 -5.84
N ARG A 50 0.01 -21.57 -6.07
CA ARG A 50 -0.58 -21.35 -7.39
C ARG A 50 -1.38 -20.05 -7.42
N PRO A 51 -1.52 -19.39 -8.59
CA PRO A 51 -2.24 -18.12 -8.71
C PRO A 51 -3.71 -18.15 -8.28
N GLU A 52 -4.34 -19.32 -8.33
CA GLU A 52 -5.75 -19.51 -7.94
C GLU A 52 -5.95 -19.62 -6.43
N MET A 53 -4.86 -19.69 -5.65
CA MET A 53 -4.95 -19.72 -4.19
C MET A 53 -5.27 -18.33 -3.64
N PRO A 54 -6.03 -18.23 -2.53
CA PRO A 54 -6.31 -16.96 -1.89
C PRO A 54 -5.04 -16.19 -1.53
N LEU A 55 -5.01 -14.90 -1.85
CA LEU A 55 -3.93 -13.98 -1.54
C LEU A 55 -4.49 -12.81 -0.69
N LEU A 56 -3.77 -12.42 0.36
CA LEU A 56 -4.07 -11.25 1.17
C LEU A 56 -2.83 -10.34 1.20
N ASP A 57 -3.00 -9.08 0.77
CA ASP A 57 -1.98 -8.04 0.87
C ASP A 57 -2.24 -7.16 2.11
N ILE A 58 -1.41 -7.33 3.14
CA ILE A 58 -1.56 -6.63 4.41
C ILE A 58 -0.87 -5.27 4.32
N GLY A 59 -1.63 -4.19 4.57
CA GLY A 59 -1.14 -2.84 4.36
C GLY A 59 -1.07 -2.50 2.87
N CYS A 60 -2.04 -2.97 2.09
CA CYS A 60 -2.04 -2.87 0.63
C CYS A 60 -2.00 -1.42 0.13
N GLY A 61 -2.39 -0.45 0.97
CA GLY A 61 -2.38 0.97 0.65
C GLY A 61 -3.22 1.26 -0.58
N THR A 62 -2.60 1.79 -1.64
CA THR A 62 -3.26 2.08 -2.93
C THR A 62 -3.51 0.84 -3.79
N GLY A 63 -3.07 -0.35 -3.36
CA GLY A 63 -3.26 -1.62 -4.08
C GLY A 63 -2.27 -1.85 -5.22
N ARG A 64 -1.31 -0.95 -5.42
CA ARG A 64 -0.37 -0.98 -6.56
C ARG A 64 0.45 -2.26 -6.66
N PHE A 65 0.75 -2.91 -5.52
CA PHE A 65 1.43 -4.20 -5.54
C PHE A 65 0.51 -5.33 -6.03
N LEU A 66 -0.75 -5.38 -5.59
CA LEU A 66 -1.74 -6.34 -6.08
C LEU A 66 -1.99 -6.21 -7.59
N GLU A 67 -2.03 -4.99 -8.13
CA GLU A 67 -2.13 -4.75 -9.58
C GLU A 67 -0.98 -5.42 -10.35
N GLU A 68 0.25 -5.34 -9.84
CA GLU A 68 1.40 -6.01 -10.46
C GLU A 68 1.34 -7.53 -10.30
N MET A 69 0.78 -8.04 -9.20
CA MET A 69 0.58 -9.48 -8.98
C MET A 69 -0.49 -10.09 -9.90
N GLN A 70 -1.51 -9.31 -10.31
CA GLN A 70 -2.51 -9.74 -11.29
C GLN A 70 -1.89 -10.13 -12.64
N ARG A 71 -0.75 -9.53 -13.02
CA ARG A 71 -0.02 -9.89 -14.25
C ARG A 71 0.49 -11.33 -14.24
N PHE A 72 0.63 -11.94 -13.06
CA PHE A 72 1.01 -13.35 -12.88
C PHE A 72 -0.20 -14.25 -12.57
N GLY A 73 -1.42 -13.71 -12.65
CA GLY A 73 -2.67 -14.43 -12.43
C GLY A 73 -3.13 -14.48 -10.98
N TYR A 74 -2.43 -13.82 -10.04
CA TYR A 74 -2.87 -13.77 -8.64
C TYR A 74 -3.94 -12.70 -8.46
N TYR A 75 -5.07 -13.07 -7.87
CA TYR A 75 -6.08 -12.15 -7.39
C TYR A 75 -6.12 -12.24 -5.87
N GLY A 76 -6.08 -11.08 -5.21
CA GLY A 76 -6.02 -11.02 -3.75
C GLY A 76 -6.82 -9.86 -3.20
N ASP A 77 -7.24 -10.03 -1.95
CA ASP A 77 -7.87 -8.99 -1.16
C ASP A 77 -6.79 -8.13 -0.50
N GLY A 78 -7.14 -6.87 -0.19
CA GLY A 78 -6.27 -5.95 0.55
C GLY A 78 -6.89 -5.54 1.88
N CYS A 79 -6.06 -5.28 2.90
CA CYS A 79 -6.49 -4.75 4.19
C CYS A 79 -5.57 -3.65 4.74
#